data_AF-F4RMI0-F1
#
_entry.id   AF-F4RMI0-F1
#
_cell.length_a   1.000
_cell.length_b   1.000
_cell.length_c   1.000
_cell.angle_alpha   90.00
_cell.angle_beta   90.00
_cell.angle_gamma   90.00
#
_symmetry.space_group_name_H-M   'P 1'
#
loop_
_entity.id
_entity.type
_entity.pdbx_description
1 polymer ?
#
loop_
_entity_poly.entity_id
_entity_poly.type
_entity_poly.pdbx_seq_one_letter_code
_entity_poly.pdbx_strand_id
1 'polypeptide(L)'
;MTRRNLDSNNEGEENVEVSNVIPVTLSFVLSPLGQVLVQPSDQFPNLTESITSSNTKPPPDKFRLLDSNGIERLTIPTIPSLAQISTFQSHLPIDTHLGFSSEKGVLKRPTIATYYPDWNLDVLAPEQIDYSKYDLIAFAFAIPTEDFSIKFTQDDSIQTLDKLVKYAHGNHTLVCLSIGGWDGSKYFSSAVKTASNRETFANNIIKIAHQHKVDGIDIDWEYPAQAGIADNTVDDNDSTAMLLFFHLLRDKLGPSMILSAAVTDYTFLDNHGHRMVDVKAYAEVLDHILIMNYDYDDVSETPGPNSPFSNACGDASQPSGNMVSAINAWTDAGFPADKILMGLPAYGYIHYASITKMIHRRHNEISPRTRFQQYTAQSNHQLHRRQNACTVSSVNCQIDSFLENQKDDEIDSLGKAGNLKDYSGPQITFHDLFKWGVLAKNITNSKIEIMAINGYKLGWDTCSSTPYAFNEATQTVVNFDDTRSIAIKSAYALKVGIGGVGFWDLTGDPHSVLTNVARAILKKT
;
A
#
# COMPACT_ATOMS: atom_id res chain seq x y z
N MET A 1 14.15 84.42 24.49
CA MET A 1 15.19 85.40 24.87
C MET A 1 16.55 84.74 24.77
N THR A 2 17.62 85.49 24.44
CA THR A 2 19.07 85.21 24.70
C THR A 2 19.63 83.82 24.31
N ARG A 3 20.54 83.74 23.32
CA ARG A 3 22.03 83.94 23.43
C ARG A 3 22.73 82.82 24.25
N ARG A 4 23.90 82.30 23.85
CA ARG A 4 24.93 82.83 22.92
C ARG A 4 25.81 81.72 22.33
N ASN A 5 26.39 81.94 21.14
CA ASN A 5 27.50 81.14 20.58
C ASN A 5 28.79 81.25 21.42
N LEU A 6 29.71 80.33 21.18
CA LEU A 6 31.12 80.63 20.90
C LEU A 6 31.65 79.65 19.83
N ASP A 7 32.52 80.13 18.94
CA ASP A 7 32.91 79.46 17.70
C ASP A 7 34.41 79.09 17.69
N SER A 8 34.82 78.06 16.93
CA SER A 8 36.07 78.07 16.12
C SER A 8 36.27 76.80 15.28
N ASN A 9 36.34 76.99 13.95
CA ASN A 9 37.27 76.46 12.92
C ASN A 9 38.19 75.25 13.26
N ASN A 10 38.61 74.32 12.39
CA ASN A 10 38.41 73.93 10.97
C ASN A 10 39.19 72.57 10.76
N GLU A 11 39.45 71.89 9.62
CA GLU A 11 39.24 72.06 8.15
C GLU A 11 39.36 70.65 7.46
N GLY A 12 38.69 70.42 6.31
CA GLY A 12 38.85 69.22 5.44
C GLY A 12 38.28 67.87 5.96
N GLU A 13 37.96 66.84 5.15
CA GLU A 13 37.86 66.68 3.68
C GLU A 13 36.65 65.76 3.34
N GLU A 14 36.44 65.43 2.05
CA GLU A 14 35.22 64.81 1.49
C GLU A 14 35.11 63.27 1.68
N ASN A 15 33.88 62.72 1.81
CA ASN A 15 33.19 61.97 0.72
C ASN A 15 31.87 61.23 1.10
N VAL A 16 30.79 61.59 0.41
CA VAL A 16 29.83 60.71 -0.33
C VAL A 16 29.29 59.39 0.31
N GLU A 17 28.00 59.43 0.70
CA GLU A 17 26.96 58.37 0.52
C GLU A 17 27.17 56.99 1.23
N VAL A 18 26.22 56.03 1.35
CA VAL A 18 24.85 55.84 0.81
C VAL A 18 23.88 55.39 1.93
N SER A 19 22.59 55.73 1.82
CA SER A 19 21.52 55.30 2.74
C SER A 19 20.66 54.15 2.20
N ASN A 20 20.07 53.38 3.13
CA ASN A 20 18.98 52.40 2.93
C ASN A 20 19.28 51.14 2.09
N VAL A 21 19.42 50.00 2.78
CA VAL A 21 19.28 48.66 2.16
C VAL A 21 17.80 48.26 2.16
N ILE A 22 17.25 47.99 0.97
CA ILE A 22 15.91 47.38 0.81
C ILE A 22 16.10 45.86 0.65
N PRO A 23 15.38 45.01 1.42
CA PRO A 23 15.46 43.56 1.23
C PRO A 23 14.73 43.14 -0.06
N VAL A 24 15.43 42.47 -0.97
CA VAL A 24 14.85 41.89 -2.19
C VAL A 24 14.52 40.43 -1.94
N THR A 25 13.25 40.06 -2.08
CA THR A 25 12.79 38.66 -2.08
C THR A 25 13.05 38.00 -3.43
N LEU A 26 13.75 36.87 -3.41
CA LEU A 26 13.96 36.01 -4.58
C LEU A 26 12.89 34.90 -4.60
N SER A 27 12.07 34.89 -5.65
CA SER A 27 11.14 33.80 -5.96
C SER A 27 11.75 32.85 -6.97
N PHE A 28 11.71 31.55 -6.70
CA PHE A 28 12.19 30.51 -7.61
C PHE A 28 11.01 29.87 -8.36
N VAL A 29 11.16 29.70 -9.68
CA VAL A 29 10.19 28.98 -10.52
C VAL A 29 10.93 27.86 -11.25
N LEU A 30 10.45 26.63 -11.10
CA LEU A 30 11.01 25.44 -11.77
C LEU A 30 10.55 25.37 -13.23
N SER A 31 11.43 24.91 -14.12
CA SER A 31 11.10 24.57 -15.51
C SER A 31 11.52 23.13 -15.83
N PRO A 32 10.93 22.44 -16.83
CA PRO A 32 10.98 20.98 -16.94
C PRO A 32 12.32 20.34 -17.32
N LEU A 33 13.42 21.09 -17.35
CA LEU A 33 14.75 20.63 -17.80
C LEU A 33 15.89 20.93 -16.80
N GLY A 34 15.57 21.27 -15.55
CA GLY A 34 16.52 21.15 -14.43
C GLY A 34 17.72 22.10 -14.43
N GLN A 35 17.65 23.24 -15.14
CA GLN A 35 18.68 24.30 -15.08
C GLN A 35 18.17 25.51 -14.30
N VAL A 36 18.98 26.01 -13.38
CA VAL A 36 18.72 27.26 -12.64
C VAL A 36 19.08 28.45 -13.53
N LEU A 37 18.08 29.15 -14.02
CA LEU A 37 18.25 30.40 -14.77
C LEU A 37 17.94 31.59 -13.86
N VAL A 38 18.96 32.43 -13.62
CA VAL A 38 18.78 33.75 -13.02
C VAL A 38 18.48 34.72 -14.17
N GLN A 39 17.25 35.24 -14.25
CA GLN A 39 16.92 36.34 -15.15
C GLN A 39 17.29 37.69 -14.51
N PRO A 40 17.97 38.60 -15.23
CA PRO A 40 18.06 40.00 -14.83
C PRO A 40 16.69 40.66 -14.83
N SER A 41 16.45 41.58 -13.89
CA SER A 41 15.27 42.46 -13.90
C SER A 41 15.36 43.53 -15.00
N ASP A 42 14.20 44.02 -15.47
CA ASP A 42 14.06 44.95 -16.61
C ASP A 42 14.76 46.32 -16.44
N GLN A 43 16.08 46.38 -16.68
CA GLN A 43 16.78 47.59 -17.14
C GLN A 43 17.86 47.25 -18.18
N PHE A 44 18.00 48.12 -19.18
CA PHE A 44 18.95 48.09 -20.31
C PHE A 44 18.68 47.03 -21.41
N PRO A 45 18.18 47.45 -22.60
CA PRO A 45 17.99 46.58 -23.76
C PRO A 45 19.23 46.52 -24.68
N ASN A 46 19.17 45.58 -25.63
CA ASN A 46 20.08 45.36 -26.78
C ASN A 46 21.47 44.77 -26.45
N LEU A 47 21.65 43.50 -26.80
CA LEU A 47 22.73 43.06 -27.71
C LEU A 47 22.37 41.70 -28.33
N THR A 48 22.17 41.66 -29.64
CA THR A 48 21.93 40.44 -30.42
C THR A 48 23.21 40.01 -31.11
N GLU A 49 23.61 38.75 -30.98
CA GLU A 49 24.50 38.12 -31.95
C GLU A 49 24.23 36.62 -32.06
N SER A 50 24.49 36.03 -33.24
CA SER A 50 24.10 34.66 -33.58
C SER A 50 25.27 33.89 -34.18
N ILE A 51 25.52 32.69 -33.66
CA ILE A 51 26.52 31.76 -34.19
C ILE A 51 25.88 30.37 -34.29
N THR A 52 26.21 29.64 -35.36
CA THR A 52 25.62 28.35 -35.72
C THR A 52 26.70 27.28 -35.98
N SER A 53 26.27 26.01 -36.07
CA SER A 53 27.10 24.83 -36.41
C SER A 53 28.04 24.35 -35.27
N SER A 54 28.47 23.08 -35.18
CA SER A 54 28.15 21.85 -35.94
C SER A 54 28.35 20.57 -35.08
N ASN A 55 27.99 19.40 -35.60
CA ASN A 55 28.07 18.10 -34.90
C ASN A 55 29.50 17.57 -34.67
N THR A 56 29.74 16.92 -33.52
CA THR A 56 30.63 15.73 -33.39
C THR A 56 30.37 14.99 -32.06
N LYS A 57 30.78 13.72 -31.93
CA LYS A 57 30.55 12.85 -30.75
C LYS A 57 31.75 12.84 -29.76
N PRO A 58 31.54 12.49 -28.47
CA PRO A 58 32.55 12.59 -27.40
C PRO A 58 33.45 11.35 -27.28
N PRO A 59 34.59 11.45 -26.57
CA PRO A 59 34.72 10.85 -25.22
C PRO A 59 35.65 11.69 -24.28
N PRO A 60 36.16 11.18 -23.12
CA PRO A 60 35.41 10.83 -21.91
C PRO A 60 35.99 11.46 -20.61
N ASP A 61 35.30 11.25 -19.49
CA ASP A 61 35.81 11.20 -18.09
C ASP A 61 36.48 12.42 -17.40
N LYS A 62 35.94 12.73 -16.21
CA LYS A 62 36.63 13.27 -15.00
C LYS A 62 37.28 14.66 -15.09
N PHE A 63 36.51 15.68 -14.75
CA PHE A 63 37.07 16.91 -14.17
C PHE A 63 37.42 16.70 -12.69
N ARG A 64 38.68 16.97 -12.33
CA ARG A 64 39.14 17.25 -10.96
C ARG A 64 39.73 18.66 -10.94
N LEU A 65 39.44 19.45 -9.90
CA LEU A 65 40.13 20.72 -9.68
C LEU A 65 41.45 20.46 -8.95
N LEU A 66 42.51 21.15 -9.38
CA LEU A 66 43.84 21.16 -8.76
C LEU A 66 44.17 22.59 -8.35
N ASP A 67 44.96 22.77 -7.28
CA ASP A 67 45.54 24.06 -6.94
C ASP A 67 46.81 24.36 -7.76
N SER A 68 47.32 25.57 -7.61
CA SER A 68 48.46 26.10 -8.38
C SER A 68 49.82 25.46 -8.06
N ASN A 69 49.91 24.51 -7.12
CA ASN A 69 51.18 23.82 -6.77
C ASN A 69 51.14 22.30 -6.94
N GLY A 70 49.98 21.71 -7.29
CA GLY A 70 49.91 20.34 -7.85
C GLY A 70 50.25 19.20 -6.88
N ILE A 71 49.98 19.34 -5.58
CA ILE A 71 50.20 18.29 -4.57
C ILE A 71 48.87 17.80 -4.00
N GLU A 72 48.56 16.51 -4.15
CA GLU A 72 47.36 15.89 -3.56
C GLU A 72 47.52 15.74 -2.04
N ARG A 73 46.68 16.43 -1.24
CA ARG A 73 46.65 16.32 0.22
C ARG A 73 45.23 16.10 0.75
N LEU A 74 44.89 14.84 1.04
CA LEU A 74 43.76 14.54 1.93
C LEU A 74 44.06 15.10 3.33
N THR A 75 43.20 15.99 3.81
CA THR A 75 43.22 16.46 5.19
C THR A 75 41.88 16.10 5.83
N ILE A 76 41.89 15.18 6.80
CA ILE A 76 40.68 14.72 7.48
C ILE A 76 40.31 15.75 8.55
N PRO A 77 39.09 16.33 8.56
CA PRO A 77 38.65 17.20 9.64
C PRO A 77 38.48 16.41 10.94
N THR A 78 39.17 16.83 12.01
CA THR A 78 38.97 16.26 13.35
C THR A 78 37.70 16.82 13.99
N ILE A 79 36.93 15.94 14.63
CA ILE A 79 35.68 16.28 15.32
C ILE A 79 35.98 17.15 16.56
N PRO A 80 35.38 18.34 16.70
CA PRO A 80 35.42 19.09 17.96
C PRO A 80 34.56 18.41 19.04
N SER A 81 35.10 18.29 20.24
CA SER A 81 34.42 17.66 21.39
C SER A 81 33.33 18.54 22.00
N LEU A 82 32.28 17.92 22.54
CA LEU A 82 31.23 18.54 23.35
C LEU A 82 31.80 19.29 24.59
N ALA A 83 31.87 20.62 24.52
CA ALA A 83 31.91 21.50 25.68
C ALA A 83 31.48 22.93 25.30
N GLN A 84 30.69 23.57 26.17
CA GLN A 84 30.44 25.01 26.24
C GLN A 84 29.98 25.75 24.96
N ILE A 85 28.67 25.98 24.85
CA ILE A 85 28.10 27.34 24.82
C ILE A 85 26.79 27.28 25.60
N SER A 86 26.64 28.17 26.58
CA SER A 86 25.40 28.39 27.34
C SER A 86 24.70 29.65 26.83
N THR A 87 23.47 29.87 27.30
CA THR A 87 22.76 31.16 27.28
C THR A 87 22.61 31.84 25.91
N PHE A 88 21.55 31.48 25.19
CA PHE A 88 20.62 32.49 24.67
C PHE A 88 19.18 32.02 24.91
N GLN A 89 18.38 32.83 25.62
CA GLN A 89 16.94 32.62 25.79
C GLN A 89 16.18 33.59 24.88
N SER A 90 15.29 33.07 24.04
CA SER A 90 14.25 33.87 23.37
C SER A 90 13.03 33.00 23.08
N HIS A 91 12.05 33.11 23.97
CA HIS A 91 10.65 32.67 23.89
C HIS A 91 10.22 31.78 22.70
N LEU A 92 10.03 30.49 22.99
CA LEU A 92 8.90 29.72 22.45
C LEU A 92 7.94 29.44 23.63
N PRO A 93 6.62 29.62 23.47
CA PRO A 93 5.67 29.31 24.53
C PRO A 93 5.55 27.80 24.72
N ILE A 94 5.72 27.33 25.96
CA ILE A 94 5.33 25.97 26.35
C ILE A 94 3.81 26.00 26.56
N ASP A 95 3.06 25.66 25.53
CA ASP A 95 1.60 25.71 25.59
C ASP A 95 1.04 24.42 26.19
N THR A 96 0.89 24.38 27.52
CA THR A 96 0.29 23.25 28.24
C THR A 96 -1.24 23.27 28.12
N HIS A 97 -1.75 23.10 26.90
CA HIS A 97 -3.17 22.94 26.64
C HIS A 97 -3.52 21.50 26.22
N LEU A 98 -4.42 20.88 27.00
CA LEU A 98 -5.15 19.68 26.62
C LEU A 98 -6.10 20.02 25.47
N GLY A 99 -5.62 19.91 24.23
CA GLY A 99 -6.38 20.17 23.02
C GLY A 99 -6.23 19.02 22.02
N PHE A 100 -7.28 18.22 21.85
CA PHE A 100 -7.36 17.24 20.76
C PHE A 100 -7.57 17.98 19.44
N SER A 101 -6.49 18.24 18.70
CA SER A 101 -6.57 18.55 17.27
C SER A 101 -6.71 17.24 16.50
N SER A 102 -7.95 16.81 16.24
CA SER A 102 -8.22 15.71 15.32
C SER A 102 -8.19 16.24 13.87
N GLU A 103 -7.01 16.27 13.26
CA GLU A 103 -6.89 16.51 11.82
C GLU A 103 -7.62 15.38 11.07
N LYS A 104 -8.69 15.72 10.35
CA LYS A 104 -9.46 14.75 9.57
C LYS A 104 -8.63 14.25 8.38
N GLY A 105 -8.73 12.95 8.09
CA GLY A 105 -8.09 12.32 6.93
C GLY A 105 -6.69 11.74 7.17
N VAL A 106 -6.03 12.02 8.30
CA VAL A 106 -4.68 11.47 8.56
C VAL A 106 -4.75 9.98 8.89
N LEU A 107 -4.29 9.15 7.94
CA LEU A 107 -4.23 7.70 8.10
C LEU A 107 -3.16 7.30 9.14
N LYS A 108 -3.58 6.67 10.23
CA LYS A 108 -2.69 6.18 11.30
C LYS A 108 -1.84 5.02 10.78
N ARG A 109 -0.55 4.97 11.14
CA ARG A 109 0.38 3.90 10.78
C ARG A 109 1.00 3.22 12.02
N PRO A 110 1.22 1.89 12.03
CA PRO A 110 0.86 0.96 10.97
C PRO A 110 -0.67 0.81 10.81
N THR A 111 -1.15 0.90 9.57
CA THR A 111 -2.56 0.90 9.22
C THR A 111 -3.15 -0.50 9.35
N ILE A 112 -4.43 -0.58 9.72
CA ILE A 112 -5.23 -1.80 9.57
C ILE A 112 -6.51 -1.41 8.85
N ALA A 113 -6.55 -1.74 7.57
CA ALA A 113 -7.68 -1.56 6.68
C ALA A 113 -8.51 -2.85 6.55
N THR A 114 -9.71 -2.74 6.01
CA THR A 114 -10.48 -3.88 5.51
C THR A 114 -11.54 -3.42 4.51
N TYR A 115 -11.96 -4.30 3.60
CA TYR A 115 -13.13 -4.08 2.77
C TYR A 115 -14.41 -4.49 3.52
N TYR A 116 -15.50 -3.76 3.29
CA TYR A 116 -16.84 -4.11 3.75
C TYR A 116 -17.78 -4.26 2.54
N PRO A 117 -18.13 -5.50 2.14
CA PRO A 117 -19.01 -5.76 1.00
C PRO A 117 -20.48 -5.46 1.36
N ASP A 118 -21.16 -4.72 0.50
CA ASP A 118 -22.54 -4.29 0.70
C ASP A 118 -23.59 -5.39 0.51
N TRP A 119 -23.17 -6.56 0.02
CA TRP A 119 -24.01 -7.74 -0.18
C TRP A 119 -24.08 -8.71 1.00
N ASN A 120 -23.24 -8.55 2.04
CA ASN A 120 -23.17 -9.46 3.21
C ASN A 120 -23.79 -8.86 4.50
N LEU A 121 -24.84 -8.05 4.33
CA LEU A 121 -25.59 -7.39 5.42
C LEU A 121 -26.16 -8.33 6.48
N ASP A 122 -26.48 -9.58 6.10
CA ASP A 122 -27.02 -10.63 6.95
C ASP A 122 -25.93 -11.39 7.74
N VAL A 123 -24.67 -11.30 7.31
CA VAL A 123 -23.51 -11.80 8.05
C VAL A 123 -23.09 -10.82 9.14
N LEU A 124 -22.97 -9.52 8.81
CA LEU A 124 -22.64 -8.48 9.78
C LEU A 124 -23.11 -7.09 9.32
N ALA A 125 -24.17 -6.56 9.95
CA ALA A 125 -24.65 -5.21 9.66
C ALA A 125 -23.72 -4.12 10.23
N PRO A 126 -23.73 -2.87 9.70
CA PRO A 126 -22.84 -1.80 10.17
C PRO A 126 -23.03 -1.42 11.66
N GLU A 127 -24.23 -1.66 12.20
CA GLU A 127 -24.54 -1.55 13.62
C GLU A 127 -23.73 -2.49 14.54
N GLN A 128 -23.18 -3.59 14.02
CA GLN A 128 -22.58 -4.70 14.79
C GLN A 128 -21.04 -4.73 14.73
N ILE A 129 -20.41 -3.93 13.86
CA ILE A 129 -18.95 -3.94 13.65
C ILE A 129 -18.23 -3.38 14.89
N ASP A 130 -17.21 -4.10 15.39
CA ASP A 130 -16.26 -3.54 16.36
C ASP A 130 -15.24 -2.64 15.62
N TYR A 131 -15.62 -1.38 15.43
CA TYR A 131 -14.78 -0.37 14.78
C TYR A 131 -13.42 -0.16 15.46
N SER A 132 -13.25 -0.51 16.74
CA SER A 132 -11.94 -0.40 17.42
C SER A 132 -10.84 -1.28 16.79
N LYS A 133 -11.25 -2.24 15.95
CA LYS A 133 -10.40 -3.20 15.22
C LYS A 133 -9.89 -2.67 13.87
N TYR A 134 -10.40 -1.53 13.40
CA TYR A 134 -10.05 -0.97 12.08
C TYR A 134 -9.71 0.53 12.18
N ASP A 135 -8.70 0.96 11.43
CA ASP A 135 -8.37 2.39 11.29
C ASP A 135 -8.92 2.98 9.98
N LEU A 136 -9.15 2.12 8.98
CA LEU A 136 -9.81 2.42 7.71
C LEU A 136 -10.75 1.26 7.33
N ILE A 137 -11.91 1.55 6.76
CA ILE A 137 -12.79 0.58 6.09
C ILE A 137 -13.07 1.08 4.66
N ALA A 138 -12.93 0.22 3.66
CA ALA A 138 -13.26 0.50 2.27
C ALA A 138 -14.61 -0.14 1.93
N PHE A 139 -15.63 0.66 1.61
CA PHE A 139 -16.96 0.17 1.25
C PHE A 139 -16.95 -0.39 -0.19
N ALA A 140 -17.32 -1.66 -0.36
CA ALA A 140 -17.32 -2.37 -1.64
C ALA A 140 -18.78 -2.68 -2.07
N PHE A 141 -19.26 -2.26 -3.25
CA PHE A 141 -18.61 -1.41 -4.26
C PHE A 141 -19.57 -0.37 -4.85
N ALA A 142 -19.01 0.78 -5.20
CA ALA A 142 -19.55 1.61 -6.27
C ALA A 142 -18.97 1.14 -7.62
N ILE A 143 -19.77 1.15 -8.69
CA ILE A 143 -19.36 0.63 -10.01
C ILE A 143 -19.53 1.72 -11.09
N PRO A 144 -18.50 1.99 -11.91
CA PRO A 144 -18.61 2.85 -13.10
C PRO A 144 -19.57 2.30 -14.16
N THR A 145 -20.33 3.19 -14.78
CA THR A 145 -21.24 2.87 -15.89
C THR A 145 -20.69 3.35 -17.24
N GLU A 146 -21.37 2.99 -18.33
CA GLU A 146 -21.02 3.38 -19.72
C GLU A 146 -21.03 4.91 -19.95
N ASP A 147 -21.88 5.65 -19.22
CA ASP A 147 -21.93 7.12 -19.22
C ASP A 147 -21.00 7.78 -18.18
N PHE A 148 -20.14 6.97 -17.53
CA PHE A 148 -19.23 7.36 -16.45
C PHE A 148 -19.93 7.96 -15.22
N SER A 149 -21.22 7.69 -15.05
CA SER A 149 -21.89 7.80 -13.76
C SER A 149 -21.50 6.60 -12.86
N ILE A 150 -22.11 6.53 -11.68
CA ILE A 150 -21.78 5.56 -10.64
C ILE A 150 -23.07 4.92 -10.19
N LYS A 151 -23.13 3.59 -10.22
CA LYS A 151 -24.15 2.77 -9.55
C LYS A 151 -23.54 2.10 -8.31
N PHE A 152 -24.37 1.44 -7.50
CA PHE A 152 -23.93 0.53 -6.45
C PHE A 152 -24.31 -0.92 -6.78
N THR A 153 -23.84 -1.89 -5.99
CA THR A 153 -24.09 -3.32 -6.21
C THR A 153 -25.47 -3.80 -5.73
N GLN A 154 -26.08 -3.17 -4.73
CA GLN A 154 -27.42 -3.50 -4.20
C GLN A 154 -28.37 -2.30 -4.19
N ASP A 155 -29.67 -2.55 -4.00
CA ASP A 155 -30.72 -1.52 -3.90
C ASP A 155 -30.62 -0.67 -2.62
N ASP A 156 -30.01 -1.19 -1.54
CA ASP A 156 -29.86 -0.54 -0.24
C ASP A 156 -28.41 -0.17 0.13
N SER A 157 -27.45 -0.35 -0.78
CA SER A 157 -26.04 0.01 -0.62
C SER A 157 -25.82 1.43 -0.10
N ILE A 158 -26.61 2.39 -0.58
CA ILE A 158 -26.50 3.80 -0.20
C ILE A 158 -26.85 3.99 1.29
N GLN A 159 -27.91 3.33 1.75
CA GLN A 159 -28.39 3.35 3.12
C GLN A 159 -27.39 2.63 4.04
N THR A 160 -26.74 1.58 3.54
CA THR A 160 -25.68 0.84 4.22
C THR A 160 -24.39 1.66 4.32
N LEU A 161 -24.01 2.39 3.27
CA LEU A 161 -22.88 3.33 3.28
C LEU A 161 -23.12 4.47 4.28
N ASP A 162 -24.29 5.11 4.26
CA ASP A 162 -24.65 6.18 5.20
C ASP A 162 -24.64 5.69 6.67
N LYS A 163 -25.03 4.43 6.91
CA LYS A 163 -24.87 3.75 8.21
C LYS A 163 -23.41 3.53 8.58
N LEU A 164 -22.62 2.92 7.68
CA LEU A 164 -21.21 2.60 7.92
C LEU A 164 -20.41 3.85 8.27
N VAL A 165 -20.54 4.91 7.46
CA VAL A 165 -19.92 6.22 7.72
C VAL A 165 -20.32 6.76 9.09
N LYS A 166 -21.62 6.74 9.43
CA LYS A 166 -22.13 7.21 10.73
C LYS A 166 -21.50 6.48 11.92
N TYR A 167 -21.42 5.15 11.90
CA TYR A 167 -20.87 4.38 13.04
C TYR A 167 -19.33 4.38 13.07
N ALA A 168 -18.67 4.34 11.91
CA ALA A 168 -17.21 4.46 11.82
C ALA A 168 -16.72 5.83 12.35
N HIS A 169 -17.35 6.93 11.93
CA HIS A 169 -17.04 8.28 12.43
C HIS A 169 -17.30 8.41 13.93
N GLY A 170 -18.34 7.75 14.43
CA GLY A 170 -18.65 7.67 15.87
C GLY A 170 -17.59 6.94 16.70
N ASN A 171 -16.73 6.13 16.07
CA ASN A 171 -15.66 5.35 16.71
C ASN A 171 -14.23 5.75 16.27
N HIS A 172 -14.08 6.83 15.48
CA HIS A 172 -12.81 7.33 14.93
C HIS A 172 -12.09 6.37 13.96
N THR A 173 -12.88 5.59 13.21
CA THR A 173 -12.45 4.81 12.02
C THR A 173 -12.81 5.61 10.77
N LEU A 174 -11.90 5.63 9.78
CA LEU A 174 -12.11 6.31 8.51
C LEU A 174 -12.86 5.40 7.52
N VAL A 175 -13.62 5.97 6.59
CA VAL A 175 -14.30 5.21 5.52
C VAL A 175 -13.87 5.74 4.15
N CYS A 176 -13.38 4.86 3.28
CA CYS A 176 -13.29 5.11 1.84
C CYS A 176 -14.49 4.50 1.12
N LEU A 177 -14.95 5.12 0.03
CA LEU A 177 -15.76 4.41 -0.97
C LEU A 177 -14.80 3.76 -1.96
N SER A 178 -14.84 2.43 -2.07
CA SER A 178 -14.12 1.73 -3.14
C SER A 178 -14.97 1.66 -4.40
N ILE A 179 -14.32 1.94 -5.52
CA ILE A 179 -14.94 2.05 -6.84
C ILE A 179 -14.29 1.03 -7.75
N GLY A 180 -15.10 0.13 -8.32
CA GLY A 180 -14.65 -0.93 -9.22
C GLY A 180 -14.88 -2.33 -8.66
N GLY A 181 -13.78 -3.06 -8.45
CA GLY A 181 -13.76 -4.50 -8.21
C GLY A 181 -13.90 -5.33 -9.48
N TRP A 182 -13.74 -6.63 -9.36
CA TRP A 182 -13.73 -7.64 -10.43
C TRP A 182 -14.85 -7.45 -11.48
N ASP A 183 -16.11 -7.53 -11.06
CA ASP A 183 -17.30 -7.35 -11.93
C ASP A 183 -17.63 -5.88 -12.20
N GLY A 184 -17.01 -4.93 -11.48
CA GLY A 184 -17.22 -3.50 -11.63
C GLY A 184 -16.29 -2.81 -12.63
N SER A 185 -15.20 -3.45 -13.02
CA SER A 185 -14.08 -2.79 -13.72
C SER A 185 -14.32 -2.48 -15.21
N LYS A 186 -15.46 -2.88 -15.77
CA LYS A 186 -15.73 -2.88 -17.22
C LYS A 186 -15.48 -1.57 -17.96
N TYR A 187 -15.84 -0.43 -17.34
CA TYR A 187 -15.83 0.86 -18.03
C TYR A 187 -14.63 1.76 -17.69
N PHE A 188 -13.68 1.33 -16.84
CA PHE A 188 -12.56 2.19 -16.42
C PHE A 188 -11.70 2.71 -17.57
N SER A 189 -11.22 1.84 -18.48
CA SER A 189 -10.42 2.28 -19.65
C SER A 189 -11.14 3.39 -20.41
N SER A 190 -12.42 3.17 -20.72
CA SER A 190 -13.27 4.14 -21.40
C SER A 190 -13.45 5.44 -20.59
N ALA A 191 -13.62 5.35 -19.27
CA ALA A 191 -13.78 6.50 -18.38
C ALA A 191 -12.49 7.32 -18.22
N VAL A 192 -11.31 6.69 -18.23
CA VAL A 192 -10.03 7.41 -18.11
C VAL A 192 -9.45 7.88 -19.45
N LYS A 193 -9.91 7.35 -20.59
CA LYS A 193 -9.28 7.53 -21.91
C LYS A 193 -9.02 8.98 -22.31
N THR A 194 -10.05 9.83 -22.29
CA THR A 194 -9.95 11.25 -22.70
C THR A 194 -9.96 12.18 -21.50
N ALA A 195 -9.43 13.40 -21.65
CA ALA A 195 -9.52 14.43 -20.62
C ALA A 195 -10.98 14.77 -20.24
N SER A 196 -11.91 14.75 -21.20
CA SER A 196 -13.34 15.00 -20.95
C SER A 196 -14.03 13.83 -20.25
N ASN A 197 -13.56 12.60 -20.47
CA ASN A 197 -14.07 11.41 -19.80
C ASN A 197 -13.59 11.42 -18.34
N ARG A 198 -12.29 11.66 -18.10
CA ARG A 198 -11.70 11.82 -16.76
C ARG A 198 -12.39 12.91 -15.95
N GLU A 199 -12.65 14.06 -16.56
CA GLU A 199 -13.35 15.18 -15.91
C GLU A 199 -14.79 14.81 -15.52
N THR A 200 -15.54 14.16 -16.41
CA THR A 200 -16.90 13.67 -16.12
C THR A 200 -16.89 12.65 -14.98
N PHE A 201 -16.03 11.64 -15.07
CA PHE A 201 -15.93 10.55 -14.11
C PHE A 201 -15.48 11.05 -12.72
N ALA A 202 -14.43 11.87 -12.66
CA ALA A 202 -13.95 12.48 -11.42
C ALA A 202 -15.01 13.38 -10.77
N ASN A 203 -15.76 14.18 -11.55
CA ASN A 203 -16.83 15.02 -10.98
C ASN A 203 -17.99 14.18 -10.40
N ASN A 204 -18.33 13.04 -11.01
CA ASN A 204 -19.34 12.11 -10.49
C ASN A 204 -18.89 11.43 -9.19
N ILE A 205 -17.62 11.04 -9.10
CA ILE A 205 -17.00 10.45 -7.90
C ILE A 205 -17.00 11.48 -6.74
N ILE A 206 -16.46 12.67 -6.97
CA ILE A 206 -16.34 13.74 -5.97
C ILE A 206 -17.73 14.15 -5.43
N LYS A 207 -18.74 14.19 -6.29
CA LYS A 207 -20.13 14.43 -5.90
C LYS A 207 -20.63 13.38 -4.89
N ILE A 208 -20.43 12.10 -5.17
CA ILE A 208 -20.85 11.00 -4.28
C ILE A 208 -20.03 11.00 -2.98
N ALA A 209 -18.71 11.25 -3.08
CA ALA A 209 -17.82 11.34 -1.93
C ALA A 209 -18.31 12.38 -0.90
N HIS A 210 -18.64 13.58 -1.36
CA HIS A 210 -19.18 14.65 -0.50
C HIS A 210 -20.64 14.42 -0.07
N GLN A 211 -21.46 13.76 -0.90
CA GLN A 211 -22.85 13.44 -0.57
C GLN A 211 -22.94 12.47 0.63
N HIS A 212 -22.14 11.40 0.60
CA HIS A 212 -22.12 10.35 1.64
C HIS A 212 -21.05 10.57 2.72
N LYS A 213 -20.22 11.61 2.58
CA LYS A 213 -19.25 12.08 3.59
C LYS A 213 -18.19 11.04 3.98
N VAL A 214 -17.80 10.21 3.01
CA VAL A 214 -16.62 9.34 3.14
C VAL A 214 -15.36 10.19 3.29
N ASP A 215 -14.35 9.64 3.98
CA ASP A 215 -13.05 10.28 4.20
C ASP A 215 -12.11 10.11 3.01
N GLY A 216 -12.45 9.28 2.02
CA GLY A 216 -11.66 9.07 0.82
C GLY A 216 -12.30 8.23 -0.27
N ILE A 217 -11.53 8.03 -1.33
CA ILE A 217 -11.84 7.20 -2.50
C ILE A 217 -10.75 6.14 -2.65
N ASP A 218 -11.17 4.91 -2.86
CA ASP A 218 -10.31 3.80 -3.28
C ASP A 218 -10.67 3.40 -4.71
N ILE A 219 -9.68 3.19 -5.57
CA ILE A 219 -9.88 2.77 -6.97
C ILE A 219 -9.40 1.33 -7.13
N ASP A 220 -10.34 0.43 -7.32
CA ASP A 220 -10.11 -1.00 -7.53
C ASP A 220 -10.39 -1.33 -9.01
N TRP A 221 -9.44 -1.03 -9.89
CA TRP A 221 -9.54 -1.35 -11.31
C TRP A 221 -8.81 -2.67 -11.58
N GLU A 222 -9.58 -3.67 -12.01
CA GLU A 222 -9.12 -4.99 -12.41
C GLU A 222 -9.20 -5.25 -13.94
N TYR A 223 -8.19 -4.92 -14.74
CA TYR A 223 -6.95 -4.19 -14.41
C TYR A 223 -6.60 -3.18 -15.52
N PRO A 224 -5.70 -2.21 -15.27
CA PRO A 224 -5.19 -1.33 -16.33
C PRO A 224 -4.35 -2.11 -17.36
N ALA A 225 -4.60 -1.89 -18.66
CA ALA A 225 -3.83 -2.44 -19.78
C ALA A 225 -3.79 -3.98 -19.88
N GLN A 226 -4.66 -4.69 -19.13
CA GLN A 226 -4.92 -6.12 -19.29
C GLN A 226 -6.36 -6.44 -18.88
N ALA A 227 -6.96 -7.50 -19.43
CA ALA A 227 -8.27 -7.94 -18.98
C ALA A 227 -8.19 -8.59 -17.58
N GLY A 228 -9.10 -8.21 -16.68
CA GLY A 228 -9.52 -9.05 -15.55
C GLY A 228 -10.55 -10.06 -16.07
N ILE A 229 -11.85 -9.77 -15.91
CA ILE A 229 -12.88 -10.46 -16.68
C ILE A 229 -12.78 -10.11 -18.19
N ALA A 230 -13.13 -11.08 -19.03
CA ALA A 230 -13.01 -10.98 -20.50
C ALA A 230 -13.88 -9.89 -21.15
N ASP A 231 -14.84 -9.34 -20.41
CA ASP A 231 -15.81 -8.35 -20.86
C ASP A 231 -15.38 -6.89 -20.59
N ASN A 232 -14.22 -6.68 -19.96
CA ASN A 232 -13.72 -5.35 -19.60
C ASN A 232 -13.15 -4.59 -20.81
N THR A 233 -13.35 -3.27 -20.84
CA THR A 233 -12.68 -2.39 -21.83
C THR A 233 -11.24 -2.16 -21.42
N VAL A 234 -10.31 -2.29 -22.39
CA VAL A 234 -8.85 -2.22 -22.19
C VAL A 234 -8.22 -1.40 -23.33
N ASP A 235 -7.19 -0.63 -23.02
CA ASP A 235 -6.31 0.07 -23.96
C ASP A 235 -4.86 0.00 -23.45
N ASP A 236 -3.87 -0.16 -24.33
CA ASP A 236 -2.45 -0.24 -23.94
C ASP A 236 -2.00 0.99 -23.12
N ASN A 237 -2.67 2.13 -23.29
CA ASN A 237 -2.34 3.40 -22.61
C ASN A 237 -3.09 3.58 -21.26
N ASP A 238 -3.86 2.59 -20.81
CA ASP A 238 -4.71 2.65 -19.62
C ASP A 238 -3.97 3.12 -18.37
N SER A 239 -2.79 2.56 -18.06
CA SER A 239 -1.99 2.97 -16.90
C SER A 239 -1.60 4.46 -16.97
N THR A 240 -1.20 4.94 -18.16
CA THR A 240 -0.90 6.38 -18.37
C THR A 240 -2.15 7.24 -18.19
N ALA A 241 -3.31 6.77 -18.68
CA ALA A 241 -4.58 7.46 -18.52
C ALA A 241 -5.07 7.46 -17.06
N MET A 242 -4.80 6.39 -16.32
CA MET A 242 -5.08 6.21 -14.89
C MET A 242 -4.22 7.14 -14.03
N LEU A 243 -2.93 7.30 -14.33
CA LEU A 243 -2.07 8.27 -13.64
C LEU A 243 -2.60 9.70 -13.80
N LEU A 244 -2.96 10.10 -15.03
CA LEU A 244 -3.59 11.39 -15.32
C LEU A 244 -4.96 11.56 -14.61
N PHE A 245 -5.65 10.46 -14.34
CA PHE A 245 -6.91 10.45 -13.59
C PHE A 245 -6.67 10.57 -12.08
N PHE A 246 -5.66 9.91 -11.50
CA PHE A 246 -5.30 10.07 -10.09
C PHE A 246 -4.82 11.49 -9.75
N HIS A 247 -4.04 12.14 -10.62
CA HIS A 247 -3.74 13.57 -10.48
C HIS A 247 -5.02 14.41 -10.43
N LEU A 248 -5.95 14.18 -11.37
CA LEU A 248 -7.22 14.93 -11.44
C LEU A 248 -8.15 14.67 -10.23
N LEU A 249 -8.18 13.43 -9.72
CA LEU A 249 -8.88 13.11 -8.47
C LEU A 249 -8.23 13.83 -7.29
N ARG A 250 -6.91 13.78 -7.15
CA ARG A 250 -6.18 14.46 -6.07
C ARG A 250 -6.41 15.97 -6.07
N ASP A 251 -6.36 16.61 -7.24
CA ASP A 251 -6.61 18.05 -7.40
C ASP A 251 -8.03 18.46 -6.97
N LYS A 252 -9.03 17.58 -7.16
CA LYS A 252 -10.44 17.83 -6.80
C LYS A 252 -10.79 17.44 -5.36
N LEU A 253 -10.21 16.35 -4.85
CA LEU A 253 -10.38 15.85 -3.47
C LEU A 253 -9.59 16.68 -2.46
N GLY A 254 -8.48 17.28 -2.89
CA GLY A 254 -7.52 17.97 -2.03
C GLY A 254 -6.64 17.01 -1.21
N PRO A 255 -5.81 17.55 -0.31
CA PRO A 255 -4.85 16.78 0.49
C PRO A 255 -5.45 16.13 1.75
N SER A 256 -6.70 16.43 2.11
CA SER A 256 -7.34 15.98 3.36
C SER A 256 -8.28 14.79 3.19
N MET A 257 -8.50 14.32 1.96
CA MET A 257 -9.23 13.07 1.68
C MET A 257 -8.24 12.00 1.25
N ILE A 258 -8.48 10.76 1.65
CA ILE A 258 -7.67 9.62 1.23
C ILE A 258 -7.93 9.35 -0.26
N LEU A 259 -6.85 9.09 -1.01
CA LEU A 259 -6.91 8.50 -2.34
C LEU A 259 -6.00 7.25 -2.37
N SER A 260 -6.60 6.09 -2.60
CA SER A 260 -5.90 4.79 -2.65
C SER A 260 -6.26 3.99 -3.89
N ALA A 261 -5.57 2.86 -4.06
CA ALA A 261 -5.93 1.86 -5.04
C ALA A 261 -5.63 0.44 -4.54
N ALA A 262 -6.50 -0.51 -4.89
CA ALA A 262 -6.19 -1.92 -4.88
C ALA A 262 -5.35 -2.27 -6.12
N VAL A 263 -4.34 -3.12 -5.98
CA VAL A 263 -3.36 -3.43 -7.05
C VAL A 263 -2.90 -4.88 -7.02
N THR A 264 -2.42 -5.41 -8.16
CA THR A 264 -1.91 -6.79 -8.26
C THR A 264 -0.58 -7.02 -7.54
N ASP A 265 -0.12 -8.27 -7.49
CA ASP A 265 1.21 -8.68 -7.00
C ASP A 265 2.41 -8.11 -7.80
N TYR A 266 2.14 -7.28 -8.81
CA TYR A 266 3.12 -6.61 -9.64
C TYR A 266 2.72 -5.18 -9.94
N THR A 267 3.71 -4.36 -10.31
CA THR A 267 3.46 -3.01 -10.81
C THR A 267 2.63 -3.03 -12.08
N PHE A 268 1.78 -2.01 -12.25
CA PHE A 268 0.94 -1.79 -13.44
C PHE A 268 1.71 -2.00 -14.74
N LEU A 269 1.02 -2.41 -15.81
CA LEU A 269 1.66 -2.63 -17.11
C LEU A 269 1.89 -1.31 -17.87
N ASP A 270 3.00 -1.23 -18.60
CA ASP A 270 3.24 -0.22 -19.62
C ASP A 270 2.48 -0.52 -20.92
N ASN A 271 2.53 0.40 -21.89
CA ASN A 271 1.89 0.25 -23.19
C ASN A 271 2.58 -0.74 -24.15
N HIS A 272 3.38 -1.65 -23.61
CA HIS A 272 3.94 -2.81 -24.29
C HIS A 272 3.66 -4.12 -23.52
N GLY A 273 2.89 -4.06 -22.42
CA GLY A 273 2.58 -5.20 -21.55
C GLY A 273 3.66 -5.57 -20.53
N HIS A 274 4.65 -4.69 -20.28
CA HIS A 274 5.69 -4.92 -19.28
C HIS A 274 5.33 -4.29 -17.94
N ARG A 275 5.64 -4.98 -16.83
CA ARG A 275 5.55 -4.44 -15.46
C ARG A 275 6.38 -3.15 -15.35
N MET A 276 5.76 -2.03 -14.95
CA MET A 276 6.42 -0.73 -14.85
C MET A 276 7.56 -0.76 -13.81
N VAL A 277 8.77 -0.39 -14.23
CA VAL A 277 9.97 -0.33 -13.38
C VAL A 277 10.16 1.01 -12.66
N ASP A 278 9.24 1.95 -12.86
CA ASP A 278 9.18 3.23 -12.15
C ASP A 278 7.70 3.58 -11.92
N VAL A 279 7.29 3.66 -10.65
CA VAL A 279 5.92 3.97 -10.24
C VAL A 279 5.83 5.18 -9.29
N LYS A 280 6.91 5.97 -9.16
CA LYS A 280 6.95 7.11 -8.19
C LYS A 280 5.84 8.14 -8.44
N ALA A 281 5.47 8.38 -9.68
CA ALA A 281 4.38 9.32 -10.01
C ALA A 281 3.02 8.91 -9.40
N TYR A 282 2.73 7.60 -9.28
CA TYR A 282 1.55 7.13 -8.54
C TYR A 282 1.71 7.36 -7.02
N ALA A 283 2.91 7.12 -6.49
CA ALA A 283 3.22 7.35 -5.08
C ALA A 283 3.22 8.84 -4.67
N GLU A 284 3.33 9.77 -5.62
CA GLU A 284 3.16 11.21 -5.36
C GLU A 284 1.69 11.59 -5.11
N VAL A 285 0.72 10.89 -5.73
CA VAL A 285 -0.72 11.21 -5.64
C VAL A 285 -1.53 10.31 -4.70
N LEU A 286 -1.17 9.03 -4.59
CA LEU A 286 -1.85 8.06 -3.72
C LEU A 286 -1.32 8.16 -2.28
N ASP A 287 -2.20 8.04 -1.28
CA ASP A 287 -1.80 7.95 0.14
C ASP A 287 -1.27 6.57 0.49
N HIS A 288 -1.88 5.54 -0.11
CA HIS A 288 -1.43 4.16 -0.06
C HIS A 288 -1.93 3.34 -1.27
N ILE A 289 -1.32 2.17 -1.47
CA ILE A 289 -1.87 1.06 -2.26
C ILE A 289 -2.14 -0.13 -1.34
N LEU A 290 -3.12 -0.95 -1.69
CA LEU A 290 -3.31 -2.28 -1.11
C LEU A 290 -2.94 -3.33 -2.15
N ILE A 291 -1.90 -4.12 -1.86
CA ILE A 291 -1.46 -5.19 -2.76
C ILE A 291 -2.35 -6.42 -2.50
N MET A 292 -3.11 -6.82 -3.52
CA MET A 292 -3.98 -8.01 -3.54
C MET A 292 -3.14 -9.27 -3.73
N ASN A 293 -2.23 -9.52 -2.79
CA ASN A 293 -1.32 -10.66 -2.78
C ASN A 293 -2.03 -11.92 -2.20
N TYR A 294 -3.13 -12.30 -2.84
CA TYR A 294 -3.94 -13.49 -2.62
C TYR A 294 -4.46 -14.00 -3.99
N ASP A 295 -5.32 -15.02 -4.00
CA ASP A 295 -5.89 -15.65 -5.21
C ASP A 295 -4.86 -16.22 -6.19
N TYR A 296 -3.66 -16.58 -5.68
CA TYR A 296 -2.57 -17.06 -6.51
C TYR A 296 -2.81 -18.45 -7.10
N ASP A 297 -3.24 -19.42 -6.28
CA ASP A 297 -3.62 -20.76 -6.73
C ASP A 297 -5.11 -20.99 -6.40
N ASP A 298 -5.95 -20.82 -7.42
CA ASP A 298 -7.39 -21.02 -7.42
C ASP A 298 -7.78 -22.50 -7.56
N VAL A 299 -9.01 -22.80 -8.01
CA VAL A 299 -9.56 -24.17 -8.01
C VAL A 299 -8.83 -25.06 -9.01
N SER A 300 -7.97 -25.94 -8.48
CA SER A 300 -7.12 -26.82 -9.27
C SER A 300 -7.19 -28.27 -8.80
N GLU A 301 -6.96 -29.21 -9.71
CA GLU A 301 -6.67 -30.62 -9.35
C GLU A 301 -5.31 -30.75 -8.63
N THR A 302 -4.41 -29.77 -8.80
CA THR A 302 -3.16 -29.66 -8.03
C THR A 302 -3.14 -28.32 -7.28
N PRO A 303 -3.93 -28.17 -6.21
CA PRO A 303 -4.09 -26.90 -5.52
C PRO A 303 -2.81 -26.47 -4.80
N GLY A 304 -2.57 -25.17 -4.81
CA GLY A 304 -1.51 -24.52 -4.05
C GLY A 304 -2.05 -23.72 -2.85
N PRO A 305 -1.24 -22.85 -2.24
CA PRO A 305 -1.69 -21.89 -1.23
C PRO A 305 -2.43 -20.69 -1.88
N ASN A 306 -3.55 -20.25 -1.28
CA ASN A 306 -4.27 -19.03 -1.72
C ASN A 306 -3.34 -17.79 -1.65
N SER A 307 -2.63 -17.68 -0.53
CA SER A 307 -1.95 -16.45 -0.10
C SER A 307 -0.53 -16.71 0.45
N PRO A 308 0.37 -17.38 -0.31
CA PRO A 308 1.74 -17.68 0.12
C PRO A 308 2.46 -16.43 0.60
N PHE A 309 2.98 -16.47 1.83
CA PHE A 309 3.80 -15.40 2.37
C PHE A 309 5.13 -15.28 1.59
N SER A 310 5.75 -16.42 1.26
CA SER A 310 7.02 -16.47 0.52
C SER A 310 7.18 -17.76 -0.28
N ASN A 311 8.09 -17.79 -1.25
CA ASN A 311 8.56 -19.04 -1.88
C ASN A 311 9.83 -19.57 -1.16
N ALA A 312 9.72 -19.91 0.13
CA ALA A 312 10.90 -20.19 0.97
C ALA A 312 11.71 -21.44 0.57
N CYS A 313 11.11 -22.35 -0.19
CA CYS A 313 11.73 -23.61 -0.62
C CYS A 313 12.17 -23.62 -2.09
N GLY A 314 11.77 -22.61 -2.88
CA GLY A 314 12.21 -22.42 -4.26
C GLY A 314 11.54 -23.35 -5.29
N ASP A 315 10.49 -24.06 -4.92
CA ASP A 315 9.82 -25.11 -5.71
C ASP A 315 8.38 -24.77 -6.14
N ALA A 316 7.87 -23.58 -5.79
CA ALA A 316 6.55 -23.12 -6.19
C ALA A 316 6.39 -23.04 -7.73
N SER A 317 5.22 -23.43 -8.23
CA SER A 317 4.82 -23.28 -9.65
C SER A 317 4.83 -21.83 -10.13
N GLN A 318 4.60 -20.90 -9.20
CA GLN A 318 4.56 -19.46 -9.43
C GLN A 318 5.64 -18.78 -8.56
N PRO A 319 6.92 -18.76 -8.96
CA PRO A 319 8.01 -18.40 -8.04
C PRO A 319 7.97 -16.99 -7.46
N SER A 320 7.29 -16.06 -8.16
CA SER A 320 7.06 -14.68 -7.74
C SER A 320 5.67 -14.46 -7.13
N GLY A 321 4.76 -15.45 -7.19
CA GLY A 321 3.41 -15.34 -6.65
C GLY A 321 3.45 -15.55 -5.13
N ASN A 322 3.82 -14.50 -4.39
CA ASN A 322 3.87 -14.49 -2.93
C ASN A 322 4.05 -13.06 -2.39
N MET A 323 3.62 -12.83 -1.13
CA MET A 323 3.60 -11.50 -0.52
C MET A 323 4.98 -10.81 -0.46
N VAL A 324 6.05 -11.56 -0.17
CA VAL A 324 7.43 -11.01 -0.15
C VAL A 324 7.86 -10.55 -1.55
N SER A 325 7.62 -11.36 -2.59
CA SER A 325 7.91 -10.98 -3.98
C SER A 325 7.07 -9.79 -4.45
N ALA A 326 5.80 -9.72 -4.04
CA ALA A 326 4.88 -8.66 -4.43
C ALA A 326 5.29 -7.29 -3.84
N ILE A 327 5.55 -7.24 -2.53
CA ILE A 327 6.04 -6.02 -1.87
C ILE A 327 7.34 -5.54 -2.51
N ASN A 328 8.30 -6.46 -2.74
CA ASN A 328 9.57 -6.11 -3.39
C ASN A 328 9.36 -5.54 -4.79
N ALA A 329 8.45 -6.09 -5.60
CA ALA A 329 8.17 -5.59 -6.95
C ALA A 329 7.71 -4.11 -6.95
N TRP A 330 6.86 -3.74 -6.00
CA TRP A 330 6.41 -2.35 -5.84
C TRP A 330 7.49 -1.44 -5.25
N THR A 331 8.27 -1.89 -4.26
CA THR A 331 9.33 -1.06 -3.66
C THR A 331 10.55 -0.88 -4.58
N ASP A 332 10.93 -1.91 -5.35
CA ASP A 332 12.06 -1.84 -6.29
C ASP A 332 11.76 -0.89 -7.47
N ALA A 333 10.48 -0.78 -7.85
CA ALA A 333 10.00 0.24 -8.80
C ALA A 333 9.79 1.64 -8.16
N GLY A 334 10.16 1.81 -6.88
CA GLY A 334 10.17 3.10 -6.19
C GLY A 334 8.88 3.51 -5.50
N PHE A 335 7.92 2.60 -5.30
CA PHE A 335 6.78 2.90 -4.41
C PHE A 335 7.24 2.90 -2.94
N PRO A 336 7.00 3.96 -2.14
CA PRO A 336 7.43 4.03 -0.75
C PRO A 336 6.80 2.92 0.09
N ALA A 337 7.62 2.14 0.80
CA ALA A 337 7.15 1.01 1.61
C ALA A 337 6.07 1.44 2.62
N ASP A 338 6.25 2.59 3.26
CA ASP A 338 5.31 3.18 4.22
C ASP A 338 3.94 3.55 3.62
N LYS A 339 3.82 3.57 2.27
CA LYS A 339 2.56 3.70 1.53
C LYS A 339 1.99 2.36 1.02
N ILE A 340 2.56 1.21 1.40
CA ILE A 340 2.06 -0.12 1.00
C ILE A 340 1.28 -0.77 2.15
N LEU A 341 0.07 -1.25 1.85
CA LEU A 341 -0.66 -2.20 2.69
C LEU A 341 -0.55 -3.60 2.08
N MET A 342 -0.16 -4.58 2.88
CA MET A 342 -0.23 -6.00 2.50
C MET A 342 -1.68 -6.47 2.58
N GLY A 343 -2.23 -6.98 1.47
CA GLY A 343 -3.54 -7.61 1.44
C GLY A 343 -3.56 -8.92 2.23
N LEU A 344 -4.66 -9.24 2.91
CA LEU A 344 -4.83 -10.46 3.71
C LEU A 344 -6.22 -11.04 3.47
N PRO A 345 -6.36 -12.28 2.96
CA PRO A 345 -7.67 -12.88 2.78
C PRO A 345 -8.24 -13.38 4.12
N ALA A 346 -9.48 -13.02 4.41
CA ALA A 346 -10.32 -13.63 5.44
C ALA A 346 -11.10 -14.84 4.89
N TYR A 347 -10.50 -15.56 3.93
CA TYR A 347 -11.11 -16.65 3.17
C TYR A 347 -10.07 -17.64 2.61
N GLY A 348 -10.59 -18.67 1.96
CA GLY A 348 -9.85 -19.74 1.30
C GLY A 348 -10.58 -20.29 0.08
N TYR A 349 -10.02 -21.32 -0.56
CA TYR A 349 -10.68 -22.05 -1.65
C TYR A 349 -10.85 -23.54 -1.33
N ILE A 350 -12.00 -24.08 -1.73
CA ILE A 350 -12.37 -25.49 -1.64
C ILE A 350 -11.90 -26.22 -2.91
N HIS A 351 -11.10 -27.28 -2.73
CA HIS A 351 -10.56 -28.11 -3.80
C HIS A 351 -10.98 -29.56 -3.59
N TYR A 352 -11.33 -30.25 -4.67
CA TYR A 352 -11.72 -31.66 -4.64
C TYR A 352 -10.55 -32.55 -5.07
N ALA A 353 -9.66 -32.86 -4.13
CA ALA A 353 -8.43 -33.59 -4.36
C ALA A 353 -8.20 -34.71 -3.33
N SER A 354 -7.56 -35.80 -3.76
CA SER A 354 -7.15 -36.93 -2.91
C SER A 354 -5.85 -36.67 -2.09
N ILE A 355 -5.41 -35.42 -2.06
CA ILE A 355 -4.11 -34.99 -1.53
C ILE A 355 -4.20 -34.83 0.00
N THR A 356 -3.25 -35.44 0.72
CA THR A 356 -3.18 -35.41 2.20
C THR A 356 -2.02 -34.59 2.75
N LYS A 357 -1.13 -34.13 1.86
CA LYS A 357 0.02 -33.26 2.16
C LYS A 357 0.37 -32.45 0.91
N MET A 358 0.77 -31.20 1.09
CA MET A 358 1.44 -30.45 0.03
C MET A 358 2.68 -31.22 -0.46
N ILE A 359 2.80 -31.39 -1.78
CA ILE A 359 3.89 -32.17 -2.41
C ILE A 359 4.84 -31.21 -3.10
N HIS A 360 6.05 -31.08 -2.55
CA HIS A 360 7.13 -30.34 -3.19
C HIS A 360 7.41 -30.85 -4.60
N ARG A 361 7.27 -29.98 -5.61
CA ARG A 361 7.51 -30.30 -7.02
C ARG A 361 9.01 -30.43 -7.24
N ARG A 362 9.56 -31.61 -6.97
CA ARG A 362 11.00 -31.90 -7.17
C ARG A 362 11.40 -31.50 -8.60
N HIS A 363 12.45 -30.68 -8.73
CA HIS A 363 13.11 -30.40 -10.01
C HIS A 363 13.77 -31.68 -10.55
N ASN A 364 12.97 -32.54 -11.19
CA ASN A 364 13.41 -33.82 -11.74
C ASN A 364 12.53 -34.28 -12.92
N GLU A 365 12.29 -33.38 -13.88
CA GLU A 365 12.37 -33.74 -15.30
C GLU A 365 12.57 -32.48 -16.15
N ILE A 366 13.49 -32.54 -17.12
CA ILE A 366 13.84 -31.40 -17.99
C ILE A 366 13.03 -31.53 -19.28
N SER A 367 11.99 -30.72 -19.44
CA SER A 367 11.38 -30.51 -20.76
C SER A 367 12.28 -29.62 -21.65
N PRO A 368 12.27 -29.76 -22.98
CA PRO A 368 13.27 -29.11 -23.83
C PRO A 368 13.09 -27.58 -23.97
N ARG A 369 13.92 -26.83 -23.23
CA ARG A 369 14.26 -25.40 -23.39
C ARG A 369 13.50 -24.60 -24.48
N THR A 370 12.44 -23.90 -24.09
CA THR A 370 12.01 -22.66 -24.77
C THR A 370 12.88 -21.49 -24.30
N ARG A 371 13.19 -20.54 -25.20
CA ARG A 371 14.15 -19.45 -24.94
C ARG A 371 13.52 -18.26 -24.22
N PHE A 372 13.53 -18.25 -22.88
CA PHE A 372 13.26 -17.01 -22.11
C PHE A 372 14.16 -16.77 -20.88
N GLN A 373 14.91 -17.78 -20.41
CA GLN A 373 15.84 -17.63 -19.28
C GLN A 373 17.22 -17.11 -19.70
N GLN A 374 17.37 -15.79 -19.98
CA GLN A 374 18.70 -15.22 -20.20
C GLN A 374 18.94 -13.76 -19.77
N TYR A 375 18.01 -13.10 -19.07
CA TYR A 375 18.18 -11.68 -18.66
C TYR A 375 18.23 -11.37 -17.15
N THR A 376 18.06 -12.36 -16.26
CA THR A 376 18.03 -12.16 -14.79
C THR A 376 19.22 -12.77 -14.03
N ALA A 377 20.27 -13.20 -14.72
CA ALA A 377 21.35 -14.01 -14.15
C ALA A 377 22.63 -13.24 -13.73
N GLN A 378 22.70 -11.90 -13.89
CA GLN A 378 23.94 -11.13 -13.68
C GLN A 378 23.94 -10.12 -12.54
N SER A 379 22.79 -9.77 -11.93
CA SER A 379 22.70 -8.91 -10.74
C SER A 379 22.94 -9.67 -9.42
N ASN A 380 22.45 -10.90 -9.31
CA ASN A 380 22.35 -11.64 -8.05
C ASN A 380 23.69 -12.12 -7.43
N HIS A 381 24.85 -11.83 -8.05
CA HIS A 381 26.12 -12.44 -7.65
C HIS A 381 27.03 -11.62 -6.72
N GLN A 382 26.63 -10.40 -6.32
CA GLN A 382 27.42 -9.55 -5.41
C GLN A 382 26.76 -9.14 -4.06
N LEU A 383 25.47 -9.40 -3.85
CA LEU A 383 24.81 -9.14 -2.55
C LEU A 383 24.97 -10.28 -1.51
N HIS A 384 25.65 -11.37 -1.87
CA HIS A 384 26.00 -12.46 -0.94
C HIS A 384 27.19 -12.14 -0.01
N ARG A 385 27.05 -11.07 0.80
CA ARG A 385 27.69 -10.90 2.13
C ARG A 385 27.19 -9.62 2.81
N ARG A 386 26.72 -9.76 4.05
CA ARG A 386 26.20 -8.70 4.97
C ARG A 386 24.78 -8.18 4.68
N GLN A 387 23.79 -9.01 4.99
CA GLN A 387 22.58 -8.56 5.71
C GLN A 387 22.05 -9.73 6.55
N ASN A 388 21.28 -9.44 7.60
CA ASN A 388 20.97 -10.41 8.65
C ASN A 388 19.79 -11.31 8.27
N ALA A 389 20.09 -12.57 7.92
CA ALA A 389 19.08 -13.59 7.69
C ALA A 389 18.35 -13.96 9.00
N CYS A 390 17.24 -13.28 9.27
CA CYS A 390 16.26 -13.72 10.28
C CYS A 390 15.55 -14.95 9.70
N THR A 391 15.85 -16.14 10.25
CA THR A 391 15.17 -17.37 9.82
C THR A 391 13.79 -17.48 10.48
N VAL A 392 12.84 -18.15 9.82
CA VAL A 392 11.44 -18.32 10.27
C VAL A 392 11.34 -18.82 11.73
N SER A 393 12.34 -19.57 12.21
CA SER A 393 12.46 -20.04 13.59
C SER A 393 12.42 -18.93 14.65
N SER A 394 12.94 -17.72 14.39
CA SER A 394 13.00 -16.64 15.38
C SER A 394 11.67 -15.91 15.56
N VAL A 395 10.76 -16.01 14.59
CA VAL A 395 9.45 -15.34 14.60
C VAL A 395 8.38 -16.22 15.25
N ASN A 396 8.35 -17.52 14.93
CA ASN A 396 7.40 -18.49 15.49
C ASN A 396 7.30 -18.45 17.02
N CYS A 397 8.45 -18.50 17.72
CA CYS A 397 8.46 -18.63 19.20
C CYS A 397 7.80 -17.44 19.93
N GLN A 398 7.78 -16.25 19.33
CA GLN A 398 7.06 -15.09 19.88
C GLN A 398 5.60 -15.01 19.44
N ILE A 399 5.24 -15.63 18.31
CA ILE A 399 3.85 -15.74 17.84
C ILE A 399 3.08 -16.74 18.71
N ASP A 400 3.62 -17.94 18.92
CA ASP A 400 2.92 -19.02 19.63
C ASP A 400 2.49 -18.54 21.04
N SER A 401 3.44 -18.01 21.83
CA SER A 401 3.19 -17.42 23.16
C SER A 401 2.28 -16.19 23.17
N PHE A 402 2.08 -15.53 22.03
CA PHE A 402 1.17 -14.40 21.89
C PHE A 402 -0.27 -14.83 21.55
N LEU A 403 -0.42 -15.81 20.65
CA LEU A 403 -1.71 -16.43 20.31
C LEU A 403 -2.34 -17.10 21.53
N GLU A 404 -1.52 -17.75 22.37
CA GLU A 404 -1.93 -18.34 23.65
C GLU A 404 -2.61 -17.37 24.64
N ASN A 405 -2.55 -16.06 24.41
CA ASN A 405 -3.09 -15.04 25.33
C ASN A 405 -4.30 -14.27 24.75
N GLN A 406 -4.84 -14.66 23.59
CA GLN A 406 -6.05 -14.03 23.04
C GLN A 406 -7.32 -14.53 23.73
N LYS A 407 -8.27 -13.61 23.93
CA LYS A 407 -9.65 -13.89 24.35
C LYS A 407 -10.59 -13.31 23.31
N ASP A 408 -11.32 -14.17 22.60
CA ASP A 408 -12.54 -13.78 21.91
C ASP A 408 -13.69 -14.58 22.52
N ASP A 409 -14.64 -13.86 23.14
CA ASP A 409 -15.72 -14.48 23.92
C ASP A 409 -16.89 -14.99 23.04
N GLU A 410 -16.90 -14.66 21.74
CA GLU A 410 -17.91 -15.12 20.76
C GLU A 410 -17.27 -15.66 19.47
N ILE A 411 -17.60 -16.91 19.13
CA ILE A 411 -17.73 -17.47 17.77
C ILE A 411 -18.85 -18.52 17.87
N ASP A 412 -19.70 -18.61 16.85
CA ASP A 412 -20.90 -19.43 16.89
C ASP A 412 -20.66 -20.94 17.07
N SER A 413 -21.71 -21.61 17.56
CA SER A 413 -21.69 -23.03 17.90
C SER A 413 -21.41 -23.95 16.70
N LEU A 414 -20.64 -25.01 16.95
CA LEU A 414 -20.34 -26.17 16.10
C LEU A 414 -21.24 -26.30 14.85
N GLY A 415 -20.66 -26.03 13.68
CA GLY A 415 -21.37 -26.00 12.41
C GLY A 415 -21.82 -27.35 11.85
N LYS A 416 -22.13 -27.35 10.54
CA LYS A 416 -22.59 -28.52 9.79
C LYS A 416 -21.58 -29.69 9.84
N ALA A 417 -21.99 -30.86 9.35
CA ALA A 417 -21.22 -32.11 9.41
C ALA A 417 -19.97 -32.19 8.50
N GLY A 418 -19.32 -31.08 8.17
CA GLY A 418 -18.08 -31.03 7.37
C GLY A 418 -18.23 -31.30 5.87
N ASN A 419 -19.40 -31.73 5.38
CA ASN A 419 -19.61 -31.95 3.95
C ASN A 419 -19.73 -30.63 3.19
N LEU A 420 -18.67 -30.23 2.49
CA LEU A 420 -18.63 -29.01 1.67
C LEU A 420 -19.24 -29.19 0.26
N LYS A 421 -19.73 -30.37 -0.11
CA LYS A 421 -20.34 -30.61 -1.43
C LYS A 421 -21.59 -29.77 -1.71
N ASP A 422 -22.26 -29.32 -0.66
CA ASP A 422 -23.45 -28.46 -0.74
C ASP A 422 -23.11 -26.97 -0.51
N TYR A 423 -21.82 -26.62 -0.38
CA TYR A 423 -21.34 -25.24 -0.29
C TYR A 423 -21.45 -24.55 -1.67
N SER A 424 -21.84 -23.28 -1.68
CA SER A 424 -22.09 -22.53 -2.92
C SER A 424 -20.82 -21.84 -3.43
N GLY A 425 -20.31 -22.30 -4.58
CA GLY A 425 -19.07 -21.77 -5.17
C GLY A 425 -17.81 -22.33 -4.51
N PRO A 426 -16.62 -21.88 -4.92
CA PRO A 426 -15.37 -22.44 -4.43
C PRO A 426 -14.72 -21.64 -3.30
N GLN A 427 -15.00 -20.33 -3.19
CA GLN A 427 -14.40 -19.46 -2.19
C GLN A 427 -15.17 -19.60 -0.87
N ILE A 428 -14.47 -19.90 0.23
CA ILE A 428 -15.03 -20.12 1.56
C ILE A 428 -14.46 -19.15 2.58
N THR A 429 -15.32 -18.38 3.23
CA THR A 429 -14.88 -17.42 4.25
C THR A 429 -14.31 -18.13 5.48
N PHE A 430 -13.42 -17.47 6.21
CA PHE A 430 -12.84 -18.00 7.45
C PHE A 430 -13.94 -18.26 8.50
N HIS A 431 -14.97 -17.41 8.58
CA HIS A 431 -16.21 -17.66 9.32
C HIS A 431 -16.93 -18.94 8.87
N ASP A 432 -17.14 -19.14 7.56
CA ASP A 432 -17.84 -20.30 7.02
C ASP A 432 -17.10 -21.62 7.29
N LEU A 433 -15.78 -21.62 7.48
CA LEU A 433 -15.03 -22.81 7.93
C LEU A 433 -15.55 -23.34 9.28
N PHE A 434 -15.99 -22.47 10.19
CA PHE A 434 -16.63 -22.89 11.46
C PHE A 434 -18.09 -23.29 11.23
N LYS A 435 -18.86 -22.47 10.49
CA LYS A 435 -20.29 -22.66 10.17
C LYS A 435 -20.60 -23.96 9.42
N TRP A 436 -19.67 -24.41 8.57
CA TRP A 436 -19.75 -25.68 7.85
C TRP A 436 -19.04 -26.84 8.55
N GLY A 437 -18.40 -26.58 9.69
CA GLY A 437 -17.73 -27.59 10.51
C GLY A 437 -16.51 -28.21 9.82
N VAL A 438 -15.69 -27.38 9.18
CA VAL A 438 -14.29 -27.70 8.86
C VAL A 438 -13.43 -27.48 10.11
N LEU A 439 -13.66 -26.34 10.79
CA LEU A 439 -12.94 -25.88 11.98
C LEU A 439 -13.87 -25.76 13.20
N ALA A 440 -13.26 -25.76 14.39
CA ALA A 440 -13.89 -25.43 15.67
C ALA A 440 -12.89 -24.73 16.61
N LYS A 441 -13.39 -23.95 17.58
CA LYS A 441 -12.59 -23.49 18.72
C LYS A 441 -12.53 -24.57 19.80
N ASN A 442 -11.32 -24.93 20.23
CA ASN A 442 -11.05 -25.56 21.51
C ASN A 442 -10.70 -24.46 22.52
N ILE A 443 -11.45 -24.35 23.62
CA ILE A 443 -11.21 -23.35 24.68
C ILE A 443 -10.73 -24.09 25.93
N THR A 444 -9.43 -23.96 26.23
CA THR A 444 -8.79 -24.64 27.36
C THR A 444 -7.98 -23.64 28.18
N ASN A 445 -8.27 -23.50 29.48
CA ASN A 445 -7.59 -22.58 30.40
C ASN A 445 -7.52 -21.12 29.90
N SER A 446 -8.62 -20.64 29.29
CA SER A 446 -8.71 -19.33 28.61
C SER A 446 -7.75 -19.11 27.44
N LYS A 447 -7.11 -20.16 26.92
CA LYS A 447 -6.48 -20.18 25.60
C LYS A 447 -7.49 -20.64 24.55
N ILE A 448 -7.43 -20.07 23.36
CA ILE A 448 -8.22 -20.49 22.19
C ILE A 448 -7.27 -21.17 21.20
N GLU A 449 -7.59 -22.42 20.86
CA GLU A 449 -6.95 -23.19 19.81
C GLU A 449 -7.96 -23.42 18.67
N ILE A 450 -7.55 -23.20 17.42
CA ILE A 450 -8.36 -23.52 16.24
C ILE A 450 -7.99 -24.94 15.82
N MET A 451 -8.97 -25.85 15.79
CA MET A 451 -8.78 -27.25 15.43
C MET A 451 -9.71 -27.67 14.28
N ALA A 452 -9.26 -28.62 13.46
CA ALA A 452 -10.12 -29.25 12.46
C ALA A 452 -11.05 -30.30 13.10
N ILE A 453 -12.27 -30.43 12.57
CA ILE A 453 -13.30 -31.37 13.03
C ILE A 453 -13.92 -32.18 11.86
N ASN A 454 -14.91 -33.03 12.13
CA ASN A 454 -15.69 -33.76 11.11
C ASN A 454 -14.87 -34.55 10.06
N GLY A 455 -13.69 -35.06 10.46
CA GLY A 455 -12.79 -35.82 9.58
C GLY A 455 -11.76 -34.98 8.82
N TYR A 456 -11.83 -33.64 8.92
CA TYR A 456 -10.72 -32.79 8.50
C TYR A 456 -9.53 -32.93 9.46
N LYS A 457 -8.34 -32.72 8.92
CA LYS A 457 -7.06 -32.59 9.63
C LYS A 457 -6.44 -31.26 9.21
N LEU A 458 -5.82 -30.54 10.14
CA LEU A 458 -4.99 -29.39 9.78
C LEU A 458 -3.63 -29.87 9.25
N GLY A 459 -3.15 -29.17 8.24
CA GLY A 459 -1.79 -29.20 7.73
C GLY A 459 -1.22 -27.78 7.70
N TRP A 460 0.10 -27.70 7.61
CA TRP A 460 0.84 -26.45 7.49
C TRP A 460 1.91 -26.62 6.42
N ASP A 461 1.96 -25.74 5.43
CA ASP A 461 3.10 -25.68 4.53
C ASP A 461 4.15 -24.72 5.08
N THR A 462 5.34 -25.25 5.37
CA THR A 462 6.49 -24.46 5.82
C THR A 462 7.08 -23.58 4.72
N CYS A 463 6.83 -23.88 3.44
CA CYS A 463 7.39 -23.17 2.31
C CYS A 463 6.60 -21.89 2.00
N SER A 464 5.27 -22.00 1.88
CA SER A 464 4.35 -20.85 1.78
C SER A 464 4.15 -20.11 3.11
N SER A 465 4.35 -20.78 4.25
CA SER A 465 3.89 -20.35 5.58
C SER A 465 2.37 -20.08 5.67
N THR A 466 1.57 -20.99 5.12
CA THR A 466 0.09 -20.99 5.20
C THR A 466 -0.46 -22.32 5.72
N PRO A 467 -1.63 -22.31 6.40
CA PRO A 467 -2.35 -23.52 6.76
C PRO A 467 -3.08 -24.14 5.56
N TYR A 468 -3.56 -25.37 5.75
CA TYR A 468 -4.63 -25.98 4.96
C TYR A 468 -5.40 -26.99 5.82
N ALA A 469 -6.65 -27.27 5.47
CA ALA A 469 -7.45 -28.34 6.05
C ALA A 469 -7.71 -29.41 4.99
N PHE A 470 -7.69 -30.69 5.35
CA PHE A 470 -7.97 -31.77 4.39
C PHE A 470 -8.75 -32.93 5.01
N ASN A 471 -9.68 -33.51 4.24
CA ASN A 471 -10.50 -34.65 4.61
C ASN A 471 -10.35 -35.77 3.56
N GLU A 472 -9.69 -36.86 3.98
CA GLU A 472 -9.40 -38.03 3.15
C GLU A 472 -10.66 -38.76 2.65
N ALA A 473 -11.74 -38.74 3.43
CA ALA A 473 -12.96 -39.49 3.13
C ALA A 473 -13.87 -38.76 2.13
N THR A 474 -13.85 -37.42 2.13
CA THR A 474 -14.59 -36.60 1.16
C THR A 474 -13.76 -36.19 -0.06
N GLN A 475 -12.45 -36.43 -0.02
CA GLN A 475 -11.46 -35.92 -1.00
C GLN A 475 -11.55 -34.40 -1.13
N THR A 476 -11.49 -33.70 0.01
CA THR A 476 -11.64 -32.24 0.09
C THR A 476 -10.40 -31.64 0.74
N VAL A 477 -9.83 -30.61 0.12
CA VAL A 477 -8.75 -29.79 0.64
C VAL A 477 -9.23 -28.34 0.65
N VAL A 478 -8.87 -27.57 1.68
CA VAL A 478 -9.15 -26.14 1.78
C VAL A 478 -7.84 -25.41 2.11
N ASN A 479 -7.39 -24.53 1.22
CA ASN A 479 -6.30 -23.58 1.51
C ASN A 479 -6.92 -22.32 2.14
N PHE A 480 -6.28 -21.68 3.13
CA PHE A 480 -6.81 -20.46 3.79
C PHE A 480 -5.72 -19.72 4.57
N ASP A 481 -6.08 -18.62 5.23
CA ASP A 481 -5.25 -17.93 6.24
C ASP A 481 -5.78 -18.17 7.65
N ASP A 482 -4.90 -18.48 8.61
CA ASP A 482 -5.23 -18.61 10.03
C ASP A 482 -4.51 -17.56 10.88
N THR A 483 -4.78 -17.58 12.19
CA THR A 483 -4.12 -16.69 13.15
C THR A 483 -2.60 -16.78 13.13
N ARG A 484 -2.00 -17.90 12.71
CA ARG A 484 -0.54 -18.06 12.63
C ARG A 484 0.04 -17.47 11.35
N SER A 485 -0.56 -17.73 10.20
CA SER A 485 -0.09 -17.14 8.93
C SER A 485 -0.32 -15.63 8.92
N ILE A 486 -1.48 -15.15 9.39
CA ILE A 486 -1.74 -13.72 9.61
C ILE A 486 -0.74 -13.09 10.59
N ALA A 487 -0.32 -13.81 11.64
CA ALA A 487 0.72 -13.34 12.56
C ALA A 487 2.10 -13.21 11.88
N ILE A 488 2.52 -14.20 11.08
CA ILE A 488 3.78 -14.17 10.34
C ILE A 488 3.79 -12.99 9.36
N LYS A 489 2.70 -12.82 8.62
CA LYS A 489 2.49 -11.75 7.63
C LYS A 489 2.51 -10.36 8.27
N SER A 490 1.78 -10.17 9.37
CA SER A 490 1.76 -8.91 10.14
C SER A 490 3.12 -8.60 10.79
N ALA A 491 3.83 -9.61 11.30
CA ALA A 491 5.16 -9.45 11.85
C ALA A 491 6.19 -9.08 10.77
N TYR A 492 6.06 -9.62 9.55
CA TYR A 492 6.87 -9.19 8.42
C TYR A 492 6.55 -7.75 8.01
N ALA A 493 5.28 -7.38 7.91
CA ALA A 493 4.85 -6.02 7.55
C ALA A 493 5.51 -4.96 8.47
N LEU A 494 5.44 -5.17 9.79
CA LEU A 494 6.13 -4.35 10.78
C LEU A 494 7.67 -4.38 10.62
N LYS A 495 8.23 -5.55 10.27
CA LYS A 495 9.68 -5.77 10.16
C LYS A 495 10.33 -5.09 8.95
N VAL A 496 9.62 -4.99 7.82
CA VAL A 496 10.08 -4.26 6.63
C VAL A 496 9.63 -2.79 6.61
N GLY A 497 8.77 -2.39 7.55
CA GLY A 497 8.33 -1.00 7.68
C GLY A 497 7.34 -0.58 6.59
N ILE A 498 6.52 -1.51 6.09
CA ILE A 498 5.42 -1.12 5.20
C ILE A 498 4.30 -0.41 5.96
N GLY A 499 3.45 0.32 5.24
CA GLY A 499 2.38 1.15 5.79
C GLY A 499 1.39 0.42 6.68
N GLY A 500 1.16 -0.88 6.46
CA GLY A 500 0.29 -1.71 7.30
C GLY A 500 -0.22 -2.96 6.59
N VAL A 501 -1.44 -3.37 6.95
CA VAL A 501 -2.16 -4.49 6.33
C VAL A 501 -3.61 -4.11 6.01
N GLY A 502 -4.25 -4.81 5.08
CA GLY A 502 -5.66 -4.66 4.77
C GLY A 502 -6.35 -5.99 4.47
N PHE A 503 -7.54 -6.22 5.03
CA PHE A 503 -8.26 -7.49 4.89
C PHE A 503 -9.35 -7.47 3.81
N TRP A 504 -9.33 -8.45 2.90
CA TRP A 504 -10.52 -8.83 2.11
C TRP A 504 -11.16 -10.09 2.74
N ASP A 505 -12.30 -10.03 3.40
CA ASP A 505 -13.07 -8.84 3.79
C ASP A 505 -13.57 -8.98 5.24
N LEU A 506 -14.11 -7.89 5.79
CA LEU A 506 -14.55 -7.79 7.18
C LEU A 506 -15.57 -8.88 7.56
N THR A 507 -16.49 -9.23 6.65
CA THR A 507 -17.52 -10.25 6.87
C THR A 507 -16.99 -11.69 6.82
N GLY A 508 -15.78 -11.90 6.30
CA GLY A 508 -15.06 -13.18 6.42
C GLY A 508 -14.45 -13.41 7.81
N ASP A 509 -14.20 -12.35 8.58
CA ASP A 509 -13.70 -12.37 9.96
C ASP A 509 -14.61 -11.52 10.89
N PRO A 510 -15.92 -11.82 11.01
CA PRO A 510 -16.90 -10.91 11.61
C PRO A 510 -16.76 -10.79 13.14
N HIS A 511 -16.04 -11.72 13.78
CA HIS A 511 -15.65 -11.66 15.20
C HIS A 511 -14.21 -11.14 15.39
N SER A 512 -13.58 -10.64 14.31
CA SER A 512 -12.25 -10.04 14.28
C SER A 512 -11.12 -10.95 14.83
N VAL A 513 -11.18 -12.27 14.65
CA VAL A 513 -10.18 -13.22 15.16
C VAL A 513 -8.84 -13.09 14.43
N LEU A 514 -8.85 -13.00 13.10
CA LEU A 514 -7.64 -12.74 12.30
C LEU A 514 -7.17 -11.29 12.51
N THR A 515 -8.12 -10.35 12.53
CA THR A 515 -7.88 -8.92 12.72
C THR A 515 -7.26 -8.61 14.09
N ASN A 516 -7.70 -9.29 15.18
CA ASN A 516 -7.15 -9.15 16.54
C ASN A 516 -5.65 -9.43 16.55
N VAL A 517 -5.23 -10.50 15.88
CA VAL A 517 -3.83 -10.93 15.81
C VAL A 517 -2.98 -9.93 15.05
N ALA A 518 -3.44 -9.46 13.88
CA ALA A 518 -2.77 -8.38 13.16
C ALA A 518 -2.64 -7.12 14.02
N ARG A 519 -3.74 -6.69 14.68
CA ARG A 519 -3.78 -5.49 15.52
C ARG A 519 -2.85 -5.54 16.72
N ALA A 520 -2.76 -6.67 17.39
CA ALA A 520 -1.90 -6.83 18.57
C ALA A 520 -0.44 -7.22 18.23
N ILE A 521 -0.10 -7.36 16.94
CA ILE A 521 1.29 -7.36 16.45
C ILE A 521 1.69 -5.95 16.01
N LEU A 522 0.84 -5.28 15.24
CA LEU A 522 1.13 -3.94 14.69
C LEU A 522 1.10 -2.84 15.77
N LYS A 523 0.38 -3.02 16.89
CA LYS A 523 0.39 -2.10 18.05
C LYS A 523 1.46 -2.41 19.12
N LYS A 524 2.53 -3.12 18.79
CA LYS A 524 3.68 -3.38 19.70
C LYS A 524 4.83 -2.38 19.59
N THR A 525 4.61 -1.28 18.87
CA THR A 525 5.51 -0.11 18.75
C THR A 525 4.83 1.13 19.27
#